data_AF-A0AAV4FM23-F1
#
_entry.id   AF-A0AAV4FM23-F1
#
_cell.length_a   1.000
_cell.length_b   1.000
_cell.length_c   1.000
_cell.angle_alpha   90.00
_cell.angle_beta   90.00
_cell.angle_gamma   90.00
#
_symmetry.space_group_name_H-M   'P 1'
#
loop_
_entity.id
_entity.type
_entity.pdbx_description
1 polymer ?
#
loop_
_entity_poly.entity_id
_entity_poly.type
_entity_poly.pdbx_seq_one_letter_code
_entity_poly.pdbx_strand_id
1 'polypeptide(L)'
;MPVIERRRKTPRLPKQLTCAMDLLLGHDPLAADLPESAQPLSAYVIPRASKRQRCARCPGSMVRKTSVFCSKCKVPVCKEHSVGVCSVCGI
;
A
#
# COMPACT_ATOMS: atom_id res chain seq x y z
N MET A 1 15.65 -18.60 7.13
CA MET A 1 14.48 -17.72 7.37
C MET A 1 13.37 -18.05 6.37
N PRO A 2 12.34 -18.82 6.73
CA PRO A 2 11.45 -19.48 5.75
C PRO A 2 10.46 -18.56 5.02
N VAL A 3 10.27 -17.33 5.49
CA VAL A 3 9.35 -16.35 4.87
C VAL A 3 10.04 -15.57 3.75
N ILE A 4 11.33 -15.26 3.93
CA ILE A 4 12.12 -14.48 2.97
C ILE A 4 12.35 -15.33 1.71
N GLU A 5 12.77 -16.59 1.85
CA GLU A 5 12.96 -17.51 0.71
C GLU A 5 11.69 -17.71 -0.13
N ARG A 6 10.52 -17.83 0.52
CA ARG A 6 9.23 -17.96 -0.17
C ARG A 6 8.88 -16.72 -0.98
N ARG A 7 9.13 -15.53 -0.43
CA ARG A 7 8.87 -14.25 -1.12
C ARG A 7 9.82 -14.02 -2.29
N ARG A 8 11.07 -14.48 -2.20
CA ARG A 8 12.07 -14.34 -3.29
C ARG A 8 11.60 -15.03 -4.57
N LYS A 9 10.91 -16.18 -4.45
CA LYS A 9 10.40 -16.96 -5.59
C LYS A 9 9.20 -16.31 -6.31
N THR A 10 8.74 -15.13 -5.88
CA THR A 10 7.60 -14.46 -6.53
C THR A 10 8.03 -13.82 -7.87
N PRO A 11 7.38 -14.14 -8.99
CA PRO A 11 7.87 -13.78 -10.33
C PRO A 11 7.77 -12.29 -10.68
N ARG A 12 7.10 -11.48 -9.85
CA ARG A 12 6.91 -10.04 -10.05
C ARG A 12 7.67 -9.20 -9.01
N LEU A 13 8.62 -9.78 -8.30
CA LEU A 13 9.38 -9.04 -7.30
C LEU A 13 10.33 -8.05 -8.01
N PRO A 14 10.29 -6.76 -7.65
CA PRO A 14 11.26 -5.78 -8.16
C PRO A 14 12.70 -6.22 -7.90
N LYS A 15 13.58 -6.05 -8.90
CA LYS A 15 14.99 -6.51 -8.85
C LYS A 15 15.75 -6.02 -7.62
N GLN A 16 15.51 -4.78 -7.19
CA GLN A 16 16.12 -4.21 -5.97
C GLN A 16 15.72 -4.97 -4.69
N LEU A 17 14.46 -5.40 -4.62
CA LEU A 17 13.97 -6.19 -3.48
C LEU A 17 14.51 -7.62 -3.51
N THR A 18 14.64 -8.23 -4.70
CA THR A 18 15.28 -9.55 -4.85
C THR A 18 16.74 -9.50 -4.37
N CYS A 19 17.49 -8.48 -4.79
CA CYS A 19 18.89 -8.30 -4.39
C CYS A 19 19.04 -8.11 -2.88
N ALA A 20 18.22 -7.24 -2.27
CA ALA A 20 18.24 -7.03 -0.83
C ALA A 20 17.88 -8.32 -0.04
N MET A 21 16.97 -9.13 -0.56
CA MET A 21 16.61 -10.40 0.05
C MET A 21 17.71 -11.46 -0.09
N ASP A 22 18.46 -11.45 -1.18
CA ASP A 22 19.63 -12.30 -1.38
C ASP A 22 20.74 -11.96 -0.38
N LEU A 23 21.01 -10.67 -0.15
CA LEU A 23 21.95 -10.23 0.89
C LEU A 23 21.53 -10.69 2.29
N LEU A 24 20.24 -10.60 2.64
CA LEU A 24 19.72 -11.08 3.94
C LEU A 24 19.78 -12.60 4.12
N LEU A 25 19.78 -13.35 3.01
CA LEU A 25 19.93 -14.80 3.00
C LEU A 25 21.40 -15.24 2.93
N GLY A 26 22.35 -14.30 2.88
CA GLY A 26 23.77 -14.58 2.71
C GLY A 26 24.10 -15.13 1.31
N HIS A 27 23.19 -14.97 0.34
CA HIS A 27 23.49 -15.21 -1.05
C HIS A 27 24.24 -13.99 -1.56
N ASP A 28 25.55 -14.00 -1.42
CA ASP A 28 26.40 -12.89 -1.83
C ASP A 28 26.38 -12.76 -3.37
N PRO A 29 25.82 -11.69 -3.96
CA PRO A 29 25.90 -11.45 -5.38
C PRO A 29 27.23 -10.73 -5.76
N LEU A 30 28.11 -10.47 -4.79
CA LEU A 30 29.31 -9.65 -4.97
C LEU A 30 30.57 -10.41 -5.43
N ALA A 31 30.39 -11.38 -6.32
CA ALA A 31 31.44 -11.78 -7.26
C ALA A 31 31.40 -10.95 -8.56
N ALA A 32 30.54 -9.92 -8.64
CA ALA A 32 30.49 -9.00 -9.77
C ALA A 32 30.35 -7.56 -9.29
N ASP A 33 31.38 -6.78 -9.60
CA ASP A 33 31.62 -5.35 -9.38
C ASP A 33 30.39 -4.46 -9.10
N LEU A 34 30.36 -3.83 -7.93
CA LEU A 34 29.52 -2.67 -7.62
C LEU A 34 30.22 -1.40 -8.10
N PRO A 35 29.64 -0.60 -9.01
CA PRO A 35 30.04 0.79 -9.15
C PRO A 35 29.49 1.61 -7.98
N GLU A 36 30.41 2.17 -7.21
CA GLU A 36 30.23 3.10 -6.10
C GLU A 36 29.65 4.45 -6.57
N SER A 37 28.40 4.47 -7.02
CA SER A 37 27.65 5.72 -7.16
C SER A 37 26.44 5.69 -6.23
N ALA A 38 26.69 6.07 -4.98
CA ALA A 38 25.66 6.50 -4.07
C ALA A 38 25.06 7.81 -4.61
N GLN A 39 24.10 7.69 -5.52
CA GLN A 39 23.20 8.80 -5.85
C GLN A 39 22.41 9.12 -4.57
N PRO A 40 22.40 10.38 -4.09
CA PRO A 40 21.52 10.74 -3.01
C PRO A 40 20.09 10.47 -3.47
N LEU A 41 19.36 9.66 -2.71
CA LEU A 41 17.92 9.41 -2.90
C LEU A 41 17.19 10.74 -2.74
N SER A 42 17.16 11.52 -3.82
CA SER A 42 16.31 12.68 -3.99
C SER A 42 14.92 12.27 -3.57
N ALA A 43 14.35 13.07 -2.66
CA ALA A 43 13.08 12.87 -2.02
C ALA A 43 11.96 12.75 -3.07
N TYR A 44 11.82 11.56 -3.66
CA TYR A 44 10.57 11.13 -4.23
C TYR A 44 9.60 11.05 -3.05
N VAL A 45 8.91 12.15 -2.80
CA VAL A 45 7.70 12.16 -1.98
C VAL A 45 6.72 11.27 -2.73
N ILE A 46 6.77 9.97 -2.48
CA ILE A 46 5.73 9.05 -2.92
C ILE A 46 4.49 9.55 -2.20
N PRO A 47 3.48 10.10 -2.91
CA PRO A 47 2.26 10.54 -2.25
C PRO A 47 1.69 9.30 -1.57
N ARG A 48 1.70 9.29 -0.22
CA ARG A 48 1.19 8.16 0.55
C ARG A 48 -0.28 8.03 0.18
N ALA A 49 -0.60 7.01 -0.62
CA ALA A 49 -1.99 6.74 -0.98
C ALA A 49 -2.81 6.64 0.31
N SER A 50 -3.78 7.55 0.46
CA SER A 50 -4.61 7.56 1.66
C SER A 50 -5.30 6.20 1.77
N LYS A 51 -5.12 5.54 2.92
CA LYS A 51 -5.69 4.21 3.16
C LYS A 51 -7.21 4.31 3.07
N ARG A 52 -7.81 3.58 2.12
CA ARG A 52 -9.27 3.52 1.96
C ARG A 52 -9.90 2.92 3.21
N GLN A 53 -10.87 3.61 3.80
CA GLN A 53 -11.57 3.18 5.01
C GLN A 53 -12.84 2.38 4.65
N ARG A 54 -13.36 1.58 5.59
CA ARG A 54 -14.64 0.88 5.39
C ARG A 54 -15.80 1.87 5.52
N CYS A 55 -16.83 1.70 4.71
CA CYS A 55 -18.06 2.48 4.86
C CYS A 55 -18.70 2.23 6.23
N ALA A 56 -19.05 3.30 6.94
CA ALA A 56 -19.71 3.22 8.25
C ALA A 56 -21.18 2.78 8.18
N ARG A 57 -21.79 2.78 6.98
CA ARG A 57 -23.21 2.46 6.78
C ARG A 57 -23.46 1.09 6.17
N CYS A 58 -22.44 0.46 5.59
CA CYS A 58 -22.56 -0.92 5.12
C CYS A 58 -22.62 -1.88 6.32
N PRO A 59 -23.42 -2.95 6.23
CA PRO A 59 -23.37 -4.03 7.23
C PRO A 59 -21.96 -4.65 7.24
N GLY A 60 -21.54 -5.20 8.38
CA GLY A 60 -20.18 -5.75 8.55
C GLY A 60 -19.81 -6.86 7.56
N SER A 61 -20.81 -7.56 7.01
CA SER A 61 -20.66 -8.54 5.94
C SER A 61 -20.26 -7.92 4.59
N MET A 62 -20.62 -6.66 4.35
CA MET A 62 -20.25 -5.89 3.15
C MET A 62 -19.08 -4.96 3.45
N VAL A 63 -17.86 -5.47 3.22
CA VAL A 63 -16.61 -4.74 3.48
C VAL A 63 -16.28 -3.74 2.35
N ARG A 64 -17.19 -2.80 2.09
CA ARG A 64 -17.01 -1.81 1.03
C ARG A 64 -16.04 -0.73 1.48
N LYS A 65 -14.87 -0.68 0.82
CA LYS A 65 -13.85 0.34 1.07
C LYS A 65 -14.11 1.58 0.23
N THR A 66 -13.95 2.75 0.83
CA THR A 66 -14.20 4.04 0.21
C THR A 66 -13.09 5.04 0.56
N SER A 67 -12.88 6.00 -0.34
CA SER A 67 -12.08 7.20 -0.12
C SER A 67 -12.95 8.44 0.07
N VAL A 68 -14.28 8.28 -0.02
CA VAL A 68 -15.25 9.37 0.06
C VAL A 68 -15.75 9.51 1.50
N PHE A 69 -15.83 10.75 1.95
CA PHE A 69 -16.31 11.11 3.28
C PHE A 69 -17.55 12.00 3.16
N CYS A 70 -18.45 11.92 4.13
CA CYS A 70 -19.59 12.84 4.21
C CYS A 70 -19.08 14.28 4.45
N SER A 71 -19.60 15.25 3.70
CA SER A 71 -19.23 16.67 3.84
C SER A 71 -19.56 17.24 5.23
N LYS A 72 -20.67 16.83 5.83
CA LYS A 72 -21.11 17.29 7.17
C LYS A 72 -20.39 16.61 8.34
N CYS A 73 -20.45 15.27 8.42
CA CYS A 73 -19.99 14.52 9.59
C CYS A 73 -18.65 13.77 9.39
N LYS A 74 -18.02 13.88 8.21
CA LYS A 74 -16.70 13.32 7.90
C LYS A 74 -16.56 11.80 8.11
N VAL A 75 -17.64 11.04 8.24
CA VAL A 75 -17.58 9.56 8.24
C VAL A 75 -17.35 9.02 6.83
N PRO A 76 -16.66 7.87 6.69
CA PRO A 76 -16.43 7.22 5.41
C PRO A 76 -17.72 6.58 4.86
N VAL A 77 -18.06 6.88 3.61
CA VAL A 77 -19.31 6.48 2.97
C VAL A 77 -19.03 5.91 1.58
N CYS A 78 -19.60 4.75 1.24
CA CYS A 78 -19.46 4.17 -0.10
C CYS A 78 -20.38 4.89 -1.10
N LYS A 79 -20.15 4.69 -2.41
CA LYS A 79 -20.87 5.38 -3.48
C LYS A 79 -22.40 5.23 -3.41
N GLU A 80 -22.90 4.06 -3.00
CA GLU A 80 -24.34 3.83 -2.84
C GLU A 80 -24.95 4.64 -1.69
N HIS A 81 -24.16 4.96 -0.66
CA HIS A 81 -24.59 5.75 0.48
C HIS A 81 -24.23 7.24 0.35
N SER A 82 -23.53 7.65 -0.72
CA SER A 82 -23.03 9.01 -0.91
C SER A 82 -23.65 9.67 -2.14
N VAL A 83 -24.50 10.68 -1.92
CA VAL A 83 -24.88 11.69 -2.93
C VAL A 83 -24.23 13.05 -2.61
N GLY A 84 -23.21 13.06 -1.74
CA GLY A 84 -22.51 14.26 -1.24
C GLY A 84 -22.67 14.45 0.27
N VAL A 85 -23.80 13.99 0.83
CA VAL A 85 -24.08 13.93 2.27
C VAL A 85 -24.51 12.50 2.61
N CYS A 86 -24.13 11.97 3.77
CA CYS A 86 -24.56 10.64 4.20
C CYS A 86 -26.07 10.65 4.51
N SER A 87 -26.69 9.48 4.47
CA SER A 87 -28.13 9.32 4.77
C SER A 87 -28.54 9.79 6.16
N VAL A 88 -27.62 9.93 7.11
CA VAL A 88 -27.90 10.45 8.46
C VAL A 88 -27.97 11.98 8.48
N CYS A 89 -27.14 12.66 7.68
CA CYS A 89 -27.06 14.12 7.68
C CYS A 89 -27.86 14.79 6.55
N GLY A 90 -28.49 13.98 5.69
CA GLY A 90 -29.40 14.42 4.63
C GLY A 90 -30.88 14.42 5.05
N ILE A 91 -31.18 13.94 6.27
CA ILE A 91 -32.43 14.18 6.99
C ILE A 91 -32.25 15.50 7.74
#